data_AF-A0A345R8Q4-F1
#
_entry.id   AF-A0A345R8Q4-F1
#
_cell.length_a   1.000
_cell.length_b   1.000
_cell.length_c   1.000
_cell.angle_alpha   90.00
_cell.angle_beta   90.00
_cell.angle_gamma   90.00
#
_symmetry.space_group_name_H-M   'P 1'
#
loop_
_entity.id
_entity.type
_entity.pdbx_description
1 polymer ?
#
loop_
_entity_poly.entity_id
_entity_poly.type
_entity_poly.pdbx_seq_one_letter_code
_entity_poly.pdbx_strand_id
1 'polypeptide(L)'
;MLPVEWIGPAIIAAVIAALINVAGWFVTGQREVRRDRRRRRERCEDLQIALRAEIQHYMDILSNPGFDLRDIWAEVVGQMETDENYAPFVPSERNDTVFKTVLTDISILPEQVIGPVVRYYNQVFAIEAMIEDLRSYKFDGMDQEQRIKMYTDYISLKLEALDQGNQAIETLNASIGAPNGAAVSTPDAVRSGQF
;
A
#
# COMPACT_ATOMS: atom_id res chain seq x y z
N MET A 1 35.72 52.54 -38.56
CA MET A 1 34.42 53.20 -38.34
C MET A 1 33.35 52.26 -38.86
N LEU A 2 32.66 51.52 -37.99
CA LEU A 2 31.56 50.65 -38.43
C LEU A 2 30.29 51.50 -38.59
N PRO A 3 29.55 51.38 -39.69
CA PRO A 3 28.47 52.31 -40.04
C PRO A 3 27.25 52.10 -39.13
N VAL A 4 26.78 53.23 -38.57
CA VAL A 4 25.71 53.34 -37.57
C VAL A 4 24.31 52.98 -38.11
N GLU A 5 24.16 52.72 -39.41
CA GLU A 5 22.86 52.50 -40.07
C GLU A 5 22.27 51.09 -39.92
N TRP A 6 23.06 50.09 -39.50
CA TRP A 6 22.60 48.69 -39.36
C TRP A 6 22.11 48.33 -37.96
N ILE A 7 22.24 49.27 -37.02
CA ILE A 7 22.00 49.07 -35.58
C ILE A 7 20.50 48.95 -35.27
N GLY A 8 19.60 49.52 -36.08
CA GLY A 8 18.15 49.48 -35.83
C GLY A 8 17.51 48.10 -36.04
N PRO A 9 17.55 47.51 -37.25
CA PRO A 9 16.84 46.26 -37.54
C PRO A 9 17.47 45.04 -36.88
N ALA A 10 18.81 44.98 -36.83
CA ALA A 10 19.53 43.83 -36.27
C ALA A 10 19.37 43.72 -34.75
N ILE A 11 19.36 44.85 -34.03
CA ILE A 11 19.11 44.84 -32.58
C ILE A 11 17.66 44.47 -32.28
N ILE A 12 16.69 44.99 -33.05
CA ILE A 12 15.29 44.61 -32.90
C ILE A 12 15.11 43.11 -33.15
N ALA A 13 15.71 42.57 -34.22
CA ALA A 13 15.67 41.15 -34.52
C ALA A 13 16.33 40.29 -33.43
N ALA A 14 17.47 40.72 -32.88
CA ALA A 14 18.16 40.03 -31.79
C ALA A 14 17.33 40.03 -30.49
N VAL A 15 16.67 41.14 -30.17
CA VAL A 15 15.77 41.25 -29.01
C VAL A 15 14.55 40.35 -29.18
N ILE A 16 13.92 40.36 -30.37
CA ILE A 16 12.78 39.48 -30.66
C ILE A 16 13.20 38.01 -30.59
N ALA A 17 14.35 37.65 -31.17
CA ALA A 17 14.87 36.29 -31.12
C ALA A 17 15.18 35.83 -29.69
N ALA A 18 15.77 36.71 -28.86
CA ALA A 18 16.01 36.44 -27.45
C ALA A 18 14.70 36.26 -26.65
N LEU A 19 13.68 37.10 -26.91
CA LEU A 19 12.36 36.99 -26.29
C LEU A 19 11.64 35.69 -26.66
N ILE A 20 11.68 35.29 -27.94
CA ILE A 20 11.10 34.02 -28.41
C ILE A 20 11.80 32.83 -27.73
N ASN A 21 13.13 32.89 -27.57
CA ASN A 21 13.90 31.83 -26.93
C ASN A 21 13.55 31.69 -25.43
N VAL A 22 13.49 32.81 -24.69
CA VAL A 22 13.10 32.83 -23.28
C VAL A 22 11.64 32.37 -23.08
N ALA A 23 10.72 32.82 -23.94
CA ALA A 23 9.32 32.38 -23.91
C ALA A 23 9.18 30.87 -24.22
N GLY A 24 10.00 30.36 -25.14
CA GLY A 24 10.11 28.93 -25.43
C GLY A 24 10.47 28.11 -24.20
N TRP A 25 11.51 28.53 -23.46
CA TRP A 25 11.95 27.85 -22.24
C TRP A 25 10.91 27.88 -21.12
N PHE A 26 10.21 29.01 -20.95
CA PHE A 26 9.12 29.13 -19.97
C PHE A 26 7.93 28.20 -20.30
N VAL A 27 7.53 28.14 -21.58
CA VAL A 27 6.46 27.24 -22.03
C VAL A 27 6.87 25.77 -21.92
N THR A 28 8.11 25.42 -22.26
CA THR A 28 8.61 24.04 -22.08
C THR A 28 8.71 23.65 -20.62
N GLY A 29 9.21 24.53 -19.75
CA GLY A 29 9.29 24.27 -18.30
C GLY A 29 7.91 24.09 -17.67
N GLN A 30 6.91 24.90 -18.04
CA GLN A 30 5.54 24.69 -17.57
C GLN A 30 4.91 23.39 -18.08
N ARG A 31 5.20 22.99 -19.33
CA ARG A 31 4.75 21.71 -19.89
C ARG A 31 5.41 20.53 -19.18
N GLU A 32 6.67 20.65 -18.81
CA GLU A 32 7.44 19.64 -18.09
C GLU A 32 6.88 19.41 -16.68
N VAL A 33 6.66 20.49 -15.91
CA VAL A 33 6.03 20.40 -14.58
C VAL A 33 4.64 19.77 -14.64
N ARG A 34 3.82 20.10 -15.66
CA ARG A 34 2.50 19.48 -15.85
C ARG A 34 2.59 18.00 -16.21
N ARG A 35 3.54 17.61 -17.06
CA ARG A 35 3.79 16.21 -17.41
C ARG A 35 4.25 15.41 -16.21
N ASP A 36 5.13 15.97 -15.38
CA ASP A 36 5.63 15.28 -14.19
C ASP A 36 4.53 15.09 -13.15
N ARG A 37 3.66 16.08 -12.94
CA ARG A 37 2.47 15.93 -12.10
C ARG A 37 1.52 14.86 -12.63
N ARG A 38 1.29 14.82 -13.94
CA ARG A 38 0.44 13.81 -14.58
C ARG A 38 1.03 12.40 -14.42
N ARG A 39 2.33 12.23 -14.67
CA ARG A 39 3.05 10.96 -14.49
C ARG A 39 3.02 10.50 -13.03
N ARG A 40 3.21 11.40 -12.07
CA ARG A 40 3.13 11.07 -10.64
C ARG A 40 1.73 10.61 -10.26
N ARG A 41 0.69 11.23 -10.82
CA ARG A 41 -0.70 10.83 -10.62
C ARG A 41 -1.00 9.46 -11.23
N GLU A 42 -0.63 9.24 -12.49
CA GLU A 42 -0.79 7.94 -13.18
C GLU A 42 -0.11 6.83 -12.37
N ARG A 43 1.15 7.05 -11.95
CA ARG A 43 1.89 6.09 -11.10
C ARG A 43 1.22 5.85 -9.74
N CYS A 44 0.65 6.88 -9.12
CA CYS A 44 -0.08 6.75 -7.87
C CYS A 44 -1.35 5.90 -8.03
N GLU A 45 -2.10 6.12 -9.12
CA GLU A 45 -3.31 5.35 -9.43
C GLU A 45 -2.97 3.89 -9.74
N ASP A 46 -1.98 3.65 -10.61
CA ASP A 46 -1.51 2.30 -10.96
C ASP A 46 -1.04 1.51 -9.72
N LEU A 47 -0.30 2.19 -8.84
CA LEU A 47 0.19 1.60 -7.60
C LEU A 47 -0.95 1.19 -6.67
N GLN A 48 -1.95 2.05 -6.47
CA GLN A 48 -3.11 1.75 -5.65
C GLN A 48 -3.92 0.58 -6.22
N ILE A 49 -4.06 0.51 -7.55
CA ILE A 49 -4.75 -0.61 -8.22
C ILE A 49 -3.99 -1.92 -7.99
N ALA A 50 -2.67 -1.90 -8.15
CA ALA A 50 -1.83 -3.08 -7.95
C ALA A 50 -1.88 -3.58 -6.50
N LEU A 51 -1.74 -2.68 -5.53
CA LEU A 51 -1.84 -3.00 -4.11
C LEU A 51 -3.23 -3.55 -3.76
N ARG A 52 -4.30 -2.90 -4.24
CA ARG A 52 -5.67 -3.39 -4.01
C ARG A 52 -5.84 -4.81 -4.55
N ALA A 53 -5.33 -5.09 -5.75
CA ALA A 53 -5.45 -6.42 -6.35
C ALA A 53 -4.69 -7.49 -5.55
N GLU A 54 -3.48 -7.18 -5.05
CA GLU A 54 -2.72 -8.10 -4.20
C GLU A 54 -3.42 -8.36 -2.87
N ILE A 55 -3.87 -7.31 -2.18
CA ILE A 55 -4.59 -7.45 -0.90
C ILE A 55 -5.87 -8.26 -1.09
N GLN A 56 -6.67 -7.91 -2.12
CA GLN A 56 -7.91 -8.62 -2.43
C GLN A 56 -7.68 -10.10 -2.67
N HIS A 57 -6.63 -10.46 -3.42
CA HIS A 57 -6.31 -11.86 -3.68
C HIS A 57 -6.13 -12.67 -2.39
N TYR A 58 -5.37 -12.15 -1.43
CA TYR A 58 -5.18 -12.86 -0.16
C TYR A 58 -6.46 -12.86 0.70
N MET A 59 -7.27 -11.79 0.64
CA MET A 59 -8.58 -11.76 1.30
C MET A 59 -9.56 -12.77 0.73
N ASP A 60 -9.58 -12.99 -0.57
CA ASP A 60 -10.43 -14.00 -1.21
C ASP A 60 -10.06 -15.42 -0.75
N ILE A 61 -8.76 -15.67 -0.50
CA ILE A 61 -8.28 -16.94 0.05
C ILE A 61 -8.76 -17.10 1.50
N LEU A 62 -8.58 -16.07 2.34
CA LEU A 62 -8.90 -16.14 3.76
C LEU A 62 -10.39 -16.10 4.07
N SER A 63 -11.21 -15.53 3.19
CA SER A 63 -12.67 -15.40 3.34
C SER A 63 -13.46 -16.46 2.57
N ASN A 64 -12.78 -17.46 1.99
CA ASN A 64 -13.41 -18.53 1.23
C ASN A 64 -14.42 -19.30 2.11
N PRO A 65 -15.72 -19.34 1.77
CA PRO A 65 -16.73 -20.03 2.58
C PRO A 65 -16.50 -21.54 2.76
N GLY A 66 -15.72 -22.17 1.86
CA GLY A 66 -15.32 -23.57 1.98
C GLY A 66 -14.11 -23.79 2.91
N PHE A 67 -13.56 -22.73 3.49
CA PHE A 67 -12.34 -22.73 4.29
C PHE A 67 -12.46 -21.70 5.43
N ASP A 68 -13.28 -22.00 6.43
CA ASP A 68 -13.40 -21.13 7.62
C ASP A 68 -12.24 -21.36 8.60
N LEU A 69 -11.49 -20.30 8.89
CA LEU A 69 -10.31 -20.35 9.75
C LEU A 69 -10.61 -20.82 11.18
N ARG A 70 -11.81 -20.54 11.72
CA ARG A 70 -12.20 -20.95 13.06
C ARG A 70 -12.59 -22.42 13.11
N ASP A 71 -13.25 -22.91 12.07
CA ASP A 71 -13.57 -24.33 11.94
C ASP A 71 -12.28 -25.16 11.81
N ILE A 72 -11.34 -24.71 10.98
CA ILE A 72 -10.02 -25.34 10.82
C ILE A 72 -9.24 -25.31 12.13
N TRP A 73 -9.29 -24.19 12.85
CA TRP A 73 -8.66 -24.10 14.17
C TRP A 73 -9.25 -25.13 15.14
N ALA A 74 -10.57 -25.24 15.23
CA ALA A 74 -11.23 -26.18 16.14
C ALA A 74 -10.89 -27.64 15.78
N GLU A 75 -10.85 -27.97 14.49
CA GLU A 75 -10.47 -29.31 14.02
C GLU A 75 -9.01 -29.63 14.37
N VAL A 76 -8.07 -28.74 14.02
CA VAL A 76 -6.65 -28.97 14.22
C VAL A 76 -6.28 -28.99 15.70
N VAL A 77 -6.80 -28.07 16.50
CA VAL A 77 -6.55 -28.07 17.95
C VAL A 77 -7.16 -29.30 18.60
N GLY A 78 -8.36 -29.73 18.21
CA GLY A 78 -8.95 -30.98 18.72
C GLY A 78 -8.09 -32.22 18.42
N GLN A 79 -7.46 -32.28 17.24
CA GLN A 79 -6.48 -33.33 16.91
C GLN A 79 -5.22 -33.21 17.78
N MET A 80 -4.69 -32.01 17.96
CA MET A 80 -3.55 -31.76 18.86
C MET A 80 -3.85 -32.12 20.33
N GLU A 81 -5.06 -31.88 20.82
CA GLU A 81 -5.45 -32.23 22.19
C GLU A 81 -5.58 -33.75 22.41
N THR A 82 -5.86 -34.50 21.34
CA THR A 82 -6.10 -35.95 21.40
C THR A 82 -4.88 -36.80 21.04
N ASP A 83 -3.96 -36.27 20.24
CA ASP A 83 -2.72 -36.94 19.83
C ASP A 83 -1.52 -35.99 20.00
N GLU A 84 -0.68 -36.26 21.00
CA GLU A 84 0.53 -35.48 21.27
C GLU A 84 1.54 -35.55 20.10
N ASN A 85 1.49 -36.60 19.28
CA ASN A 85 2.39 -36.74 18.12
C ASN A 85 1.83 -36.07 16.87
N TYR A 86 0.58 -35.62 16.90
CA TYR A 86 0.00 -34.92 15.77
C TYR A 86 0.70 -33.56 15.60
N ALA A 87 1.08 -33.25 14.36
CA ALA A 87 1.69 -31.99 13.98
C ALA A 87 0.99 -31.45 12.73
N PRO A 88 0.34 -30.27 12.80
CA PRO A 88 -0.34 -29.72 11.63
C PRO A 88 0.67 -29.31 10.57
N PHE A 89 0.34 -29.59 9.31
CA PHE A 89 1.12 -29.11 8.19
C PHE A 89 0.78 -27.63 7.91
N VAL A 90 1.75 -26.74 8.11
CA VAL A 90 1.61 -25.31 7.84
C VAL A 90 2.41 -24.95 6.59
N PRO A 91 1.77 -24.63 5.45
CA PRO A 91 2.47 -24.25 4.23
C PRO A 91 3.09 -22.85 4.33
N SER A 92 4.18 -22.60 3.62
CA SER A 92 4.63 -21.22 3.37
C SER A 92 3.63 -20.48 2.52
N GLU A 93 3.47 -19.20 2.82
CA GLU A 93 2.63 -18.27 2.07
C GLU A 93 3.50 -17.09 1.59
N ARG A 94 3.10 -16.45 0.49
CA ARG A 94 3.79 -15.27 -0.05
C ARG A 94 2.78 -14.37 -0.75
N ASN A 95 2.31 -13.35 -0.03
CA ASN A 95 1.18 -12.50 -0.43
C ASN A 95 1.53 -11.00 -0.48
N ASP A 96 2.78 -10.69 -0.79
CA ASP A 96 3.37 -9.36 -0.57
C ASP A 96 4.35 -8.91 -1.67
N THR A 97 4.29 -9.54 -2.84
CA THR A 97 5.26 -9.36 -3.93
C THR A 97 5.16 -7.94 -4.54
N VAL A 98 3.95 -7.43 -4.73
CA VAL A 98 3.72 -6.07 -5.21
C VAL A 98 4.18 -5.07 -4.15
N PHE A 99 3.76 -5.25 -2.89
CA PHE A 99 4.17 -4.35 -1.82
C PHE A 99 5.68 -4.26 -1.60
N LYS A 100 6.39 -5.39 -1.59
CA LYS A 100 7.86 -5.40 -1.49
C LYS A 100 8.51 -4.62 -2.64
N THR A 101 7.94 -4.68 -3.84
CA THR A 101 8.47 -4.00 -5.03
C THR A 101 8.26 -2.49 -4.98
N VAL A 102 7.19 -2.03 -4.32
CA VAL A 102 6.75 -0.63 -4.38
C VAL A 102 7.05 0.16 -3.10
N LEU A 103 7.65 -0.48 -2.10
CA LEU A 103 7.97 0.14 -0.80
C LEU A 103 8.82 1.41 -0.95
N THR A 104 9.74 1.45 -1.91
CA THR A 104 10.56 2.65 -2.20
C THR A 104 9.75 3.83 -2.71
N ASP A 105 8.59 3.57 -3.31
CA ASP A 105 7.68 4.55 -3.89
C ASP A 105 6.47 4.84 -3.00
N ILE A 106 6.44 4.33 -1.76
CA ILE A 106 5.27 4.45 -0.88
C ILE A 106 4.89 5.92 -0.59
N SER A 107 5.86 6.83 -0.66
CA SER A 107 5.68 8.29 -0.55
C SER A 107 4.87 8.93 -1.69
N ILE A 108 4.60 8.18 -2.76
CA ILE A 108 3.71 8.60 -3.86
C ILE A 108 2.24 8.36 -3.49
N LEU A 109 1.96 7.45 -2.56
CA LEU A 109 0.59 7.18 -2.11
C LEU A 109 0.03 8.35 -1.28
N PRO A 110 -1.31 8.53 -1.28
CA PRO A 110 -1.96 9.47 -0.39
C PRO A 110 -1.78 9.07 1.09
N GLU A 111 -1.65 10.06 1.97
CA GLU A 111 -1.38 9.85 3.40
C GLU A 111 -2.40 8.91 4.06
N GLN A 112 -3.68 9.07 3.73
CA GLN A 112 -4.76 8.24 4.26
C GLN A 112 -4.64 6.77 3.84
N VAL A 113 -4.00 6.46 2.71
CA VAL A 113 -3.81 5.09 2.20
C VAL A 113 -2.61 4.41 2.86
N ILE A 114 -1.54 5.16 3.12
CA ILE A 114 -0.27 4.60 3.62
C ILE A 114 -0.49 3.83 4.92
N GLY A 115 -1.17 4.43 5.90
CA GLY A 115 -1.37 3.82 7.22
C GLY A 115 -2.06 2.44 7.17
N PRO A 116 -3.27 2.33 6.61
CA PRO A 116 -3.99 1.06 6.48
C PRO A 116 -3.22 -0.01 5.68
N VAL A 117 -2.61 0.38 4.56
CA VAL A 117 -1.82 -0.55 3.72
C VAL A 117 -0.61 -1.09 4.49
N VAL A 118 0.17 -0.22 5.13
CA VAL A 118 1.34 -0.62 5.92
C VAL A 118 0.94 -1.51 7.09
N ARG A 119 -0.17 -1.20 7.77
CA ARG A 119 -0.69 -2.03 8.86
C ARG A 119 -0.98 -3.45 8.38
N TYR A 120 -1.72 -3.58 7.28
CA TYR A 120 -2.03 -4.87 6.68
C TYR A 120 -0.76 -5.67 6.32
N TYR A 121 0.22 -5.07 5.63
CA TYR A 121 1.42 -5.81 5.25
C TYR A 121 2.33 -6.15 6.44
N ASN A 122 2.35 -5.32 7.50
CA ASN A 122 3.01 -5.71 8.75
C ASN A 122 2.36 -6.94 9.38
N GLN A 123 1.04 -7.06 9.29
CA GLN A 123 0.31 -8.26 9.72
C GLN A 123 0.66 -9.47 8.86
N VAL A 124 0.76 -9.31 7.53
CA VAL A 124 1.23 -10.37 6.62
C VAL A 124 2.63 -10.83 7.00
N PHE A 125 3.57 -9.91 7.30
CA PHE A 125 4.91 -10.28 7.75
C PHE A 125 4.91 -11.01 9.10
N ALA A 126 4.03 -10.64 10.03
CA ALA A 126 3.87 -11.36 11.29
C ALA A 126 3.38 -12.80 11.07
N ILE A 127 2.47 -13.02 10.11
CA ILE A 127 2.02 -14.35 9.70
C ILE A 127 3.17 -15.15 9.08
N GLU A 128 3.94 -14.57 8.17
CA GLU A 128 5.10 -15.23 7.54
C GLU A 128 6.13 -15.67 8.61
N ALA A 129 6.43 -14.82 9.58
CA ALA A 129 7.33 -15.14 10.68
C ALA A 129 6.76 -16.29 11.56
N MET A 130 5.46 -16.25 11.86
CA MET A 130 4.81 -17.31 12.63
C MET A 130 4.79 -18.65 11.89
N ILE A 131 4.59 -18.64 10.57
CA ILE A 131 4.68 -19.85 9.74
C ILE A 131 6.09 -20.44 9.82
N GLU A 132 7.14 -19.62 9.73
CA GLU A 132 8.51 -20.10 9.86
C GLU A 132 8.77 -20.73 11.23
N ASP A 133 8.29 -20.12 12.30
CA ASP A 133 8.42 -20.65 13.66
C ASP A 133 7.67 -21.98 13.84
N LEU A 134 6.44 -22.10 13.32
CA LEU A 134 5.63 -23.33 13.33
C LEU A 134 6.23 -24.47 12.51
N ARG A 135 6.99 -24.14 11.47
CA ARG A 135 7.70 -25.13 10.63
C ARG A 135 9.08 -25.48 11.14
N SER A 136 9.58 -24.75 12.15
CA SER A 136 10.91 -24.96 12.69
C SER A 136 10.98 -26.24 13.54
N TYR A 137 12.15 -26.87 13.56
CA TYR A 137 12.44 -28.02 14.43
C TYR A 137 12.25 -27.72 15.94
N LYS A 138 12.17 -26.44 16.33
CA LYS A 138 11.93 -26.03 17.71
C LYS A 138 10.48 -26.28 18.13
N PHE A 139 9.55 -26.25 17.19
CA PHE A 139 8.15 -26.58 17.42
C PHE A 139 7.97 -28.04 17.88
N ASP A 140 8.77 -28.96 17.32
CA ASP A 140 8.76 -30.39 17.69
C ASP A 140 9.30 -30.66 19.11
N GLY A 141 10.05 -29.72 19.68
CA GLY A 141 10.63 -29.83 21.03
C GLY A 141 9.80 -29.14 22.13
N MET A 142 8.70 -28.49 21.78
CA MET A 142 7.81 -27.80 22.73
C MET A 142 6.81 -28.75 23.37
N ASP A 143 6.31 -28.39 24.56
CA ASP A 143 5.17 -29.09 25.14
C ASP A 143 3.90 -28.86 24.31
N GLN A 144 2.93 -29.77 24.45
CA GLN A 144 1.71 -29.75 23.62
C GLN A 144 0.89 -28.47 23.82
N GLU A 145 0.84 -27.94 25.04
CA GLU A 145 0.09 -26.72 25.37
C GLU A 145 0.67 -25.51 24.64
N GLN A 146 2.01 -25.38 24.61
CA GLN A 146 2.72 -24.34 23.88
C GLN A 146 2.48 -24.45 22.37
N ARG A 147 2.50 -25.67 21.82
CA ARG A 147 2.24 -25.90 20.39
C ARG A 147 0.82 -25.48 20.01
N ILE A 148 -0.17 -25.85 20.82
CA ILE A 148 -1.58 -25.43 20.65
C ILE A 148 -1.71 -23.91 20.72
N LYS A 149 -1.03 -23.28 21.70
CA LYS A 149 -1.04 -21.83 21.84
C LYS A 149 -0.46 -21.14 20.60
N MET A 150 0.69 -21.58 20.11
CA MET A 150 1.30 -21.01 18.89
C MET A 150 0.41 -21.17 17.67
N TYR A 151 -0.21 -22.33 17.48
CA TYR A 151 -1.14 -22.53 16.37
C TYR A 151 -2.39 -21.64 16.49
N THR A 152 -2.88 -21.44 17.73
CA THR A 152 -3.99 -20.52 18.00
C THR A 152 -3.61 -19.06 17.73
N ASP A 153 -2.41 -18.65 18.11
CA ASP A 153 -1.88 -17.32 17.82
C ASP A 153 -1.75 -17.11 16.30
N TYR A 154 -1.26 -18.11 15.55
CA TYR A 154 -1.22 -18.10 14.10
C TYR A 154 -2.59 -17.88 13.45
N ILE A 155 -3.62 -18.63 13.86
CA ILE A 155 -4.98 -18.44 13.32
C ILE A 155 -5.52 -17.05 13.66
N SER A 156 -5.26 -16.57 14.88
CA SER A 156 -5.66 -15.23 15.30
C SER A 156 -5.05 -14.14 14.42
N LEU A 157 -3.77 -14.28 14.05
CA LEU A 157 -3.12 -13.36 13.13
C LEU A 157 -3.78 -13.36 11.73
N LYS A 158 -4.22 -14.52 11.22
CA LYS A 158 -4.93 -14.58 9.93
C LYS A 158 -6.31 -13.93 9.98
N LEU A 159 -7.04 -14.10 11.09
CA LEU A 159 -8.32 -13.43 11.31
C LEU A 159 -8.15 -11.91 11.41
N GLU A 160 -7.08 -11.43 12.04
CA GLU A 160 -6.80 -9.99 12.08
C GLU A 160 -6.38 -9.45 10.70
N ALA A 161 -5.67 -10.25 9.89
CA ALA A 161 -5.36 -9.86 8.51
C ALA A 161 -6.63 -9.66 7.66
N LEU A 162 -7.71 -10.42 7.91
CA LEU A 162 -9.01 -10.20 7.26
C LEU A 162 -9.58 -8.81 7.57
N ASP A 163 -9.58 -8.41 8.83
CA ASP A 163 -10.08 -7.10 9.25
C ASP A 163 -9.23 -5.97 8.65
N GLN A 164 -7.91 -6.05 8.80
CA GLN A 164 -7.00 -5.03 8.31
C GLN A 164 -6.99 -4.93 6.78
N GLY A 165 -7.13 -6.07 6.08
CA GLY A 165 -7.19 -6.09 4.62
C GLY A 165 -8.47 -5.46 4.08
N ASN A 166 -9.62 -5.70 4.73
CA ASN A 166 -10.87 -5.02 4.39
C ASN A 166 -10.75 -3.49 4.56
N GLN A 167 -10.16 -3.02 5.66
CA GLN A 167 -9.93 -1.58 5.89
C GLN A 167 -8.98 -0.98 4.83
N ALA A 168 -7.93 -1.70 4.45
CA ALA A 168 -7.00 -1.26 3.42
C ALA A 168 -7.68 -1.18 2.05
N ILE A 169 -8.49 -2.18 1.67
CA ILE A 169 -9.26 -2.20 0.42
C ILE A 169 -10.27 -1.05 0.38
N GLU A 170 -11.00 -0.81 1.47
CA GLU A 170 -11.95 0.30 1.58
C GLU A 170 -11.26 1.64 1.34
N THR A 171 -10.12 1.86 2.00
CA THR A 171 -9.35 3.09 1.88
C THR A 171 -8.77 3.28 0.47
N LEU A 172 -8.26 2.20 -0.14
CA LEU A 172 -7.77 2.22 -1.52
C LEU A 172 -8.89 2.54 -2.51
N ASN A 173 -10.07 1.94 -2.34
CA ASN A 173 -11.23 2.22 -3.20
C ASN A 173 -11.72 3.65 -3.06
N ALA A 174 -11.80 4.17 -1.82
CA ALA A 174 -12.16 5.56 -1.57
C ALA A 174 -11.16 6.54 -2.22
N SER A 175 -9.86 6.22 -2.15
CA SER A 175 -8.80 7.04 -2.72
C SER A 175 -8.77 7.01 -4.26
N ILE A 176 -9.00 5.85 -4.88
CA ILE A 176 -9.11 5.72 -6.35
C ILE A 176 -10.36 6.42 -6.87
N GLY A 177 -11.49 6.34 -6.15
CA GLY A 177 -12.76 6.95 -6.53
C GLY A 177 -12.85 8.46 -6.27
N ALA A 178 -12.02 9.01 -5.38
CA ALA A 178 -12.01 10.43 -5.07
C ALA A 178 -11.24 11.22 -6.15
N PRO A 179 -11.82 12.30 -6.73
CA PRO A 179 -11.02 13.25 -7.48
C PRO A 179 -10.02 13.90 -6.51
N ASN A 180 -8.73 13.61 -6.67
CA ASN A 180 -7.63 14.20 -5.90
C ASN A 180 -7.79 15.73 -5.85
N GLY A 181 -8.33 16.24 -4.73
CA GLY A 181 -8.74 17.64 -4.57
C GLY A 181 -9.78 17.91 -3.49
N ALA A 182 -10.53 16.91 -3.02
CA ALA A 182 -11.36 17.07 -1.82
C ALA A 182 -10.50 16.82 -0.58
N ALA A 183 -9.86 17.87 -0.07
CA ALA A 183 -9.49 17.89 1.33
C ALA A 183 -10.74 17.52 2.14
N VAL A 184 -10.69 16.42 2.87
CA VAL A 184 -11.72 16.06 3.83
C VAL A 184 -11.67 17.14 4.89
N SER A 185 -12.54 18.14 4.76
CA SER A 185 -12.77 19.15 5.79
C SER A 185 -13.32 18.41 7.00
N THR A 186 -12.49 18.19 8.01
CA THR A 186 -12.91 17.72 9.33
C THR A 186 -13.92 18.73 9.90
N PRO A 187 -15.17 18.35 10.20
CA PRO A 187 -16.10 19.24 10.88
C PRO A 187 -15.86 19.17 12.38
N ASP A 188 -14.76 19.77 12.85
CA ASP A 188 -14.51 20.02 14.28
C ASP A 188 -14.11 21.49 14.49
N ALA A 189 -15.05 22.38 14.20
CA ALA A 189 -14.94 23.80 14.55
C ALA A 189 -16.32 24.45 14.79
N VAL A 190 -17.25 23.75 15.45
CA VAL A 190 -18.45 24.39 16.02
C VAL A 190 -18.79 23.77 17.38
N ARG A 191 -17.92 23.99 18.36
CA ARG A 191 -18.34 23.98 19.78
C ARG A 191 -17.52 24.96 20.59
N SER A 192 -17.67 26.23 20.25
CA SER A 192 -17.23 27.34 21.10
C SER A 192 -18.17 28.50 20.84
N GLY A 193 -19.02 28.77 21.83
CA GLY A 193 -19.90 29.93 21.86
C GLY A 193 -21.37 29.59 21.68
N GLN A 194 -22.06 29.29 22.78
CA GLN A 194 -23.20 30.08 23.22
C GLN A 194 -23.59 29.70 24.66
N PHE A 195 -23.98 30.75 25.37
CA PHE A 195 -24.33 30.84 26.79
C PHE A 195 -25.56 30.02 27.17
#